data_AF-A0A0F9GG81-F1
#
_entry.id   AF-A0A0F9GG81-F1
#
_cell.length_a   1.000
_cell.length_b   1.000
_cell.length_c   1.000
_cell.angle_alpha   90.00
_cell.angle_beta   90.00
_cell.angle_gamma   90.00
#
_symmetry.space_group_name_H-M   'P 1'
#
loop_
_entity.id
_entity.type
_entity.pdbx_description
1 polymer ?
#
loop_
_entity_poly.entity_id
_entity_poly.type
_entity_poly.pdbx_seq_one_letter_code
_entity_poly.pdbx_strand_id
1 'polypeptide(L)'
;MLRDPRSESYAIPSIGYDCLHDHYSAADMKWSEAAMRDSFFMSNMSPQNPRFNRGIWRKLEEWVRDQALANEEVYVVTGPVLTDGPYEEIGPNGVDVPKQYYKVVLDYKVPELKAIGFILPNQSSSLSLSTYAVPVDQV
;
A
#
# COMPACT_ATOMS: atom_id res chain seq x y z
N MET A 1 17.32 -2.57 31.15
CA MET A 1 18.01 -3.20 30.01
C MET A 1 17.02 -3.20 28.85
N LEU A 2 17.07 -2.17 28.01
CA LEU A 2 16.11 -1.98 26.92
C LEU A 2 16.46 -3.00 25.82
N ARG A 3 15.53 -3.91 25.53
CA ARG A 3 15.70 -4.94 24.50
C ARG A 3 15.59 -4.31 23.13
N ASP A 4 16.47 -4.75 22.26
CA ASP A 4 16.63 -4.32 20.89
C ASP A 4 15.50 -4.87 20.01
N PRO A 5 14.68 -4.03 19.35
CA PRO A 5 13.58 -4.50 18.49
C PRO A 5 14.05 -5.16 17.17
N ARG A 6 15.37 -5.29 16.94
CA ARG A 6 15.96 -5.81 15.69
C ARG A 6 16.01 -7.34 15.55
N SER A 7 15.54 -8.14 16.52
CA SER A 7 15.84 -9.58 16.55
C SER A 7 14.68 -10.55 16.33
N GLU A 8 13.46 -10.09 16.06
CA GLU A 8 12.35 -11.02 15.82
C GLU A 8 11.89 -10.93 14.36
N SER A 9 12.43 -11.84 13.55
CA SER A 9 11.81 -12.25 12.30
C SER A 9 10.48 -12.95 12.62
N TYR A 10 9.44 -12.17 12.87
CA TYR A 10 8.05 -12.66 12.84
C TYR A 10 7.66 -12.87 11.38
N ALA A 11 8.19 -13.94 10.79
CA ALA A 11 7.64 -14.48 9.57
C ALA A 11 6.16 -14.79 9.86
N ILE A 12 5.25 -14.03 9.24
CA ILE A 12 3.86 -14.47 9.14
C ILE A 12 3.93 -15.82 8.41
N PRO A 13 3.53 -16.93 9.06
CA PRO A 13 3.57 -18.24 8.44
C PRO A 13 2.79 -18.21 7.13
N SER A 14 3.12 -19.09 6.19
CA SER A 14 2.56 -19.17 4.84
C SER A 14 1.05 -19.49 4.80
N ILE A 15 0.20 -18.59 5.27
CA ILE A 15 -1.27 -18.69 5.24
C ILE A 15 -1.81 -17.91 4.04
N GLY A 16 -1.29 -18.17 2.83
CA GLY A 16 -1.90 -17.68 1.59
C GLY A 16 -1.96 -16.16 1.35
N TYR A 17 -1.40 -15.34 2.24
CA TYR A 17 -1.27 -13.88 2.12
C TYR A 17 0.21 -13.50 1.89
N ASP A 18 0.47 -12.56 0.98
CA ASP A 18 1.80 -12.00 0.77
C ASP A 18 2.00 -10.84 1.74
N CYS A 19 3.18 -10.74 2.38
CA CYS A 19 3.62 -9.52 3.05
C CYS A 19 4.28 -8.63 1.98
N LEU A 20 3.60 -7.61 1.46
CA LEU A 20 4.19 -6.67 0.52
C LEU A 20 3.94 -5.23 0.93
N HIS A 21 4.88 -4.36 0.58
CA HIS A 21 4.96 -2.95 0.96
C HIS A 21 3.69 -2.17 0.70
N ASP A 22 3.05 -1.62 1.74
CA ASP A 22 1.85 -0.82 1.57
C ASP A 22 2.17 0.60 1.14
N HIS A 23 2.99 1.34 1.90
CA HIS A 23 3.05 2.79 1.76
C HIS A 23 4.12 3.27 0.77
N TYR A 24 5.16 2.46 0.52
CA TYR A 24 6.28 2.77 -0.39
C TYR A 24 6.77 1.51 -1.08
N SER A 25 6.57 1.37 -2.39
CA SER A 25 7.09 0.18 -3.07
C SER A 25 8.62 0.18 -2.99
N ALA A 26 9.25 -0.98 -2.73
CA ALA A 26 10.71 -1.10 -2.80
C ALA A 26 11.30 -0.57 -4.11
N ALA A 27 10.50 -0.59 -5.18
CA ALA A 27 10.89 -0.07 -6.48
C ALA A 27 11.04 1.46 -6.49
N ASP A 28 10.25 2.18 -5.69
CA ASP A 28 10.32 3.65 -5.57
C ASP A 28 11.53 4.11 -4.75
N MET A 29 12.11 3.22 -3.94
CA MET A 29 13.22 3.51 -3.03
C MET A 29 14.58 3.05 -3.54
N LYS A 30 14.69 2.66 -4.82
CA LYS A 30 15.95 2.20 -5.42
C LYS A 30 17.09 3.23 -5.37
N TRP A 31 16.77 4.51 -5.18
CA TRP A 31 17.75 5.59 -5.07
C TRP A 31 18.54 5.56 -3.73
N SER A 32 18.08 4.79 -2.74
CA SER A 32 18.76 4.64 -1.44
C SER A 32 18.53 3.26 -0.84
N GLU A 33 19.62 2.52 -0.59
CA GLU A 33 19.55 1.24 0.13
C GLU A 33 18.92 1.37 1.52
N ALA A 34 19.12 2.52 2.19
CA ALA A 34 18.49 2.79 3.47
C ALA A 34 16.97 2.98 3.33
N ALA A 35 16.51 3.75 2.34
CA ALA A 35 15.08 3.95 2.09
C ALA A 35 14.39 2.65 1.65
N MET A 36 15.09 1.82 0.87
CA MET A 36 14.62 0.49 0.50
C MET A 36 14.53 -0.43 1.71
N ARG A 37 15.51 -0.38 2.63
CA ARG A 37 15.47 -1.17 3.86
C ARG A 37 14.34 -0.71 4.78
N ASP A 38 14.12 0.60 4.89
CA ASP A 38 13.11 1.17 5.77
C ASP A 38 11.69 0.87 5.29
N SER A 39 11.48 0.67 3.98
CA SER A 39 10.17 0.20 3.51
C SER A 39 9.85 -1.21 4.04
N PHE A 40 10.84 -2.07 4.33
CA PHE A 40 10.61 -3.42 4.86
C PHE A 40 10.27 -3.49 6.36
N PHE A 41 10.15 -2.36 7.06
CA PHE A 41 9.62 -2.39 8.42
C PHE A 41 8.16 -2.84 8.43
N MET A 42 7.78 -3.70 9.38
CA MET A 42 6.39 -4.20 9.51
C MET A 42 5.37 -3.09 9.80
N SER A 43 5.81 -1.92 10.27
CA SER A 43 4.97 -0.71 10.35
C SER A 43 4.46 -0.23 8.97
N ASN A 44 5.00 -0.78 7.89
CA ASN A 44 4.69 -0.47 6.49
C ASN A 44 4.17 -1.71 5.71
N MET A 45 3.70 -2.73 6.43
CA MET A 45 3.16 -3.96 5.85
C MET A 45 1.83 -4.31 6.49
N SER A 46 0.90 -4.78 5.68
CA SER A 46 -0.38 -5.34 6.09
C SER A 46 -0.74 -6.55 5.21
N PRO A 47 -1.64 -7.41 5.69
CA PRO A 47 -1.96 -8.64 4.97
C PRO A 47 -2.65 -8.38 3.63
N GLN A 48 -1.97 -8.69 2.53
CA GLN A 48 -2.51 -8.54 1.18
C GLN A 48 -2.70 -9.87 0.47
N ASN A 49 -3.82 -10.01 -0.24
CA ASN A 49 -4.04 -11.15 -1.10
C ASN A 49 -2.96 -11.19 -2.21
N PRO A 50 -2.25 -12.31 -2.45
CA PRO A 50 -1.15 -12.37 -3.42
C PRO A 50 -1.55 -11.95 -4.83
N ARG A 51 -2.80 -12.24 -5.23
CA ARG A 51 -3.31 -11.87 -6.55
C ARG A 51 -3.76 -10.41 -6.63
N PHE A 52 -4.19 -9.83 -5.51
CA PHE A 52 -4.43 -8.38 -5.41
C PHE A 52 -3.11 -7.62 -5.58
N ASN A 53 -2.14 -7.99 -4.74
CA ASN A 53 -0.83 -7.41 -4.64
C ASN A 53 -0.06 -7.46 -5.97
N ARG A 54 0.17 -8.67 -6.52
CA ARG A 54 0.90 -8.85 -7.79
C ARG A 54 0.09 -8.44 -9.03
N GLY A 55 -1.19 -8.14 -8.85
CA GLY A 55 -2.16 -7.83 -9.89
C GLY A 55 -2.47 -6.34 -9.95
N ILE A 56 -3.67 -5.98 -9.50
CA ILE A 56 -4.21 -4.62 -9.64
C ILE A 56 -3.46 -3.60 -8.78
N TRP A 57 -2.95 -3.99 -7.62
CA TRP A 57 -2.18 -3.11 -6.75
C TRP A 57 -0.86 -2.69 -7.39
N ARG A 58 -0.07 -3.65 -7.89
CA ARG A 58 1.14 -3.34 -8.67
C ARG A 58 0.86 -2.42 -9.86
N LYS A 59 -0.25 -2.63 -10.58
CA LYS A 59 -0.64 -1.73 -11.71
C LYS A 59 -0.92 -0.31 -11.24
N LEU A 60 -1.55 -0.15 -10.07
CA LEU A 60 -1.77 1.16 -9.48
C LEU A 60 -0.44 1.82 -9.12
N GLU A 61 0.48 1.08 -8.50
CA GLU A 61 1.82 1.59 -8.17
C GLU A 61 2.63 1.97 -9.42
N GLU A 62 2.53 1.19 -10.50
CA GLU A 62 3.11 1.54 -11.80
C GLU A 62 2.54 2.85 -12.34
N TRP A 63 1.21 3.02 -12.29
CA TRP A 63 0.57 4.25 -12.73
C TRP A 63 0.99 5.47 -11.88
N VAL A 64 1.12 5.31 -10.56
CA VAL A 64 1.60 6.38 -9.67
C VAL A 64 3.03 6.79 -10.01
N ARG A 65 3.91 5.83 -10.34
CA ARG A 65 5.26 6.14 -10.84
C ARG A 65 5.23 6.93 -12.13
N ASP A 66 4.34 6.57 -13.06
CA ASP A 66 4.19 7.33 -14.31
C ASP A 66 3.69 8.77 -14.04
N GLN A 67 2.81 8.97 -13.06
CA GLN A 67 2.39 10.32 -12.64
C GLN A 67 3.54 11.12 -12.01
N ALA A 68 4.39 10.49 -11.20
CA ALA A 68 5.57 11.14 -10.63
C ALA A 68 6.54 11.61 -11.74
N LEU A 69 6.76 10.78 -12.76
CA LEU A 69 7.61 11.13 -13.90
C LEU A 69 7.01 12.26 -14.75
N ALA A 70 5.69 12.28 -14.92
CA ALA A 70 5.00 13.28 -15.72
C ALA A 70 4.89 14.66 -15.03
N ASN A 71 4.73 14.68 -13.69
CA ASN A 71 4.43 15.90 -12.94
C ASN A 71 5.62 16.40 -12.08
N GLU A 72 6.80 15.77 -12.21
CA GLU A 72 8.03 16.00 -11.42
C GLU A 72 7.93 15.58 -9.95
N GLU A 73 6.84 15.94 -9.26
CA GLU A 73 6.57 15.54 -7.89
C GLU A 73 5.11 15.11 -7.70
N VAL A 74 4.91 14.06 -6.91
CA VAL A 74 3.59 13.64 -6.44
C VAL A 74 3.68 13.21 -4.98
N TYR A 75 2.66 13.52 -4.20
CA TYR A 75 2.49 13.09 -2.82
C TYR A 75 1.51 11.93 -2.80
N VAL A 76 1.86 10.85 -2.10
CA VAL A 76 1.06 9.64 -2.06
C VAL A 76 0.79 9.25 -0.62
N VAL A 77 -0.48 9.00 -0.30
CA VAL A 77 -0.92 8.45 0.98
C VAL A 77 -1.63 7.14 0.70
N THR A 78 -1.31 6.09 1.43
CA THR A 78 -1.98 4.79 1.30
C THR A 78 -2.22 4.19 2.67
N GLY A 79 -3.28 3.40 2.79
CA GLY A 79 -3.46 2.53 3.95
C GLY A 79 -4.61 1.55 3.77
N PRO A 80 -4.80 0.66 4.76
CA PRO A 80 -5.97 -0.18 4.84
C PRO A 80 -7.21 0.62 5.23
N VAL A 81 -8.38 0.18 4.77
CA VAL A 81 -9.68 0.68 5.25
C VAL A 81 -10.19 -0.25 6.34
N LEU A 82 -10.20 0.23 7.59
CA LEU A 82 -10.56 -0.53 8.79
C LEU A 82 -11.81 0.02 9.50
N THR A 83 -12.89 0.25 8.75
CA THR A 83 -14.12 0.89 9.25
C THR A 83 -15.32 -0.04 9.46
N ASP A 84 -15.29 -1.24 8.88
CA ASP A 84 -16.42 -2.15 8.68
C ASP A 84 -16.19 -3.56 9.23
N GLY A 85 -15.50 -3.68 10.37
CA GLY A 85 -15.29 -4.96 11.04
C GLY A 85 -16.57 -5.80 11.23
N PRO A 86 -16.45 -7.11 11.52
CA PRO A 86 -15.22 -7.81 11.92
C PRO A 86 -14.28 -8.11 10.75
N TYR A 87 -12.98 -8.21 11.07
CA TYR A 87 -11.91 -8.60 10.15
C TYR A 87 -11.46 -10.05 10.41
N GLU A 88 -10.90 -10.68 9.38
CA GLU A 88 -10.13 -11.92 9.58
C GLU A 88 -8.82 -11.55 10.28
N GLU A 89 -8.38 -12.35 11.26
CA GLU A 89 -7.11 -12.14 11.95
C GLU A 89 -6.11 -13.23 11.61
N ILE A 90 -4.83 -12.86 11.44
CA ILE A 90 -3.75 -13.80 11.17
C ILE A 90 -2.63 -13.73 12.20
N GLY A 91 -2.01 -14.89 12.43
CA GLY A 91 -0.85 -15.03 13.30
C GLY A 91 -1.17 -14.97 14.81
N PRO A 92 -0.16 -15.22 15.66
CA PRO A 92 -0.34 -15.28 17.11
C PRO A 92 -0.67 -13.91 17.75
N ASN A 93 -0.44 -12.83 17.02
CA ASN A 93 -0.68 -11.46 17.48
C ASN A 93 -2.04 -10.90 17.03
N GLY A 94 -2.86 -11.69 16.31
CA GLY A 94 -4.19 -11.27 15.87
C GLY A 94 -4.16 -10.09 14.90
N VAL A 95 -3.35 -10.17 13.83
CA VAL A 95 -3.23 -9.07 12.87
C VAL A 95 -4.44 -9.07 11.94
N ASP A 96 -5.21 -7.98 11.95
CA ASP A 96 -6.36 -7.80 11.05
C ASP A 96 -5.95 -7.84 9.57
N VAL A 97 -6.75 -8.55 8.77
CA VAL A 97 -6.67 -8.59 7.30
C VAL A 97 -7.67 -7.57 6.75
N PRO A 98 -7.20 -6.46 6.16
CA PRO A 98 -8.07 -5.43 5.59
C PRO A 98 -8.89 -5.99 4.43
N LYS A 99 -10.17 -5.61 4.37
CA LYS A 99 -11.04 -5.93 3.22
C LYS A 99 -10.74 -5.06 2.00
N GLN A 100 -10.26 -3.85 2.23
CA GLN A 100 -9.99 -2.85 1.20
C GLN A 100 -8.76 -2.02 1.56
N TYR A 101 -8.16 -1.43 0.54
CA TYR A 101 -7.06 -0.49 0.63
C TYR A 101 -7.40 0.78 -0.10
N TYR A 102 -6.88 1.89 0.41
CA TYR A 102 -6.95 3.17 -0.27
C TYR A 102 -5.57 3.65 -0.72
N LYS A 103 -5.57 4.47 -1.78
CA LYS A 103 -4.41 5.27 -2.21
C LYS A 103 -4.89 6.62 -2.70
N VAL A 104 -4.34 7.69 -2.14
CA VAL A 104 -4.56 9.07 -2.57
C VAL A 104 -3.28 9.58 -3.21
N VAL A 105 -3.41 10.18 -4.37
CA VAL A 105 -2.31 10.79 -5.12
C VAL A 105 -2.63 12.28 -5.29
N LEU A 106 -1.68 13.13 -4.89
CA LEU A 106 -1.77 14.57 -4.95
C LEU A 106 -0.59 15.11 -5.77
N ASP A 107 -0.91 15.83 -6.84
CA ASP A 107 -0.01 16.75 -7.51
C ASP A 107 -0.30 18.16 -6.99
N TYR A 108 0.67 18.73 -6.28
CA TYR A 108 0.56 20.04 -5.63
C TYR A 108 1.21 21.16 -6.44
N LYS A 109 1.52 20.93 -7.72
CA LYS A 109 2.21 21.90 -8.56
C LYS A 109 1.27 23.00 -9.07
N VAL A 110 1.67 24.24 -8.84
CA VAL A 110 0.96 25.44 -9.34
C VAL A 110 1.23 25.60 -10.85
N PRO A 111 0.24 26.01 -11.67
CA PRO A 111 -1.06 26.59 -11.30
C PRO A 111 -2.22 25.61 -11.11
N GLU A 112 -2.04 24.32 -11.36
CA GLU A 112 -3.13 23.35 -11.41
C GLU A 112 -2.92 22.23 -10.39
N LEU A 113 -3.64 22.30 -9.26
CA LEU A 113 -3.60 21.27 -8.23
C LEU A 113 -4.53 20.11 -8.63
N LYS A 114 -4.02 18.87 -8.59
CA LYS A 114 -4.77 17.67 -8.97
C LYS A 114 -4.68 16.65 -7.85
N ALA A 115 -5.80 16.02 -7.53
CA ALA A 115 -5.81 14.92 -6.59
C ALA A 115 -6.82 13.87 -7.00
N ILE A 116 -6.50 12.61 -6.73
CA ILE A 116 -7.37 11.46 -7.01
C ILE A 116 -7.21 10.41 -5.94
N GLY A 117 -8.34 9.86 -5.49
CA GLY A 117 -8.39 8.74 -4.56
C GLY A 117 -8.67 7.44 -5.30
N PHE A 118 -8.25 6.33 -4.72
CA PHE A 118 -8.58 4.99 -5.15
C PHE A 118 -8.96 4.16 -3.93
N ILE A 119 -10.02 3.35 -4.05
CA ILE A 119 -10.40 2.34 -3.05
C ILE A 119 -10.52 1.00 -3.77
N LEU A 120 -9.69 0.02 -3.37
CA LEU A 120 -9.66 -1.29 -4.00
C LEU A 120 -9.92 -2.38 -2.98
N PRO A 121 -10.75 -3.39 -3.32
CA PRO A 121 -10.91 -4.56 -2.47
C PRO A 121 -9.64 -5.40 -2.47
N ASN A 122 -9.29 -6.00 -1.31
CA ASN A 122 -8.13 -6.87 -1.09
C ASN A 122 -8.31 -8.24 -1.77
N GLN A 123 -8.55 -8.24 -3.08
CA GLN A 123 -8.79 -9.41 -3.91
C GLN A 123 -8.28 -9.18 -5.33
N SER A 124 -8.11 -10.25 -6.11
CA SER A 124 -7.76 -10.13 -7.52
C SER A 124 -8.80 -9.33 -8.30
N SER A 125 -8.36 -8.45 -9.20
CA SER A 125 -9.23 -7.77 -10.16
C SER A 125 -8.59 -7.70 -11.54
N SER A 126 -9.43 -7.86 -12.57
CA SER A 126 -9.10 -7.62 -13.98
C SER A 126 -9.70 -6.31 -14.51
N LEU A 127 -10.45 -5.57 -13.68
CA LEU A 127 -11.06 -4.29 -14.06
C LEU A 127 -10.01 -3.19 -14.25
N SER A 128 -10.38 -2.12 -14.93
CA SER A 128 -9.51 -0.94 -15.09
C SER A 128 -9.35 -0.19 -13.76
N LEU A 129 -8.19 0.44 -13.56
CA LEU A 129 -7.95 1.29 -12.38
C LEU A 129 -8.99 2.40 -12.22
N SER A 130 -9.47 2.96 -13.33
CA SER A 130 -10.52 3.99 -13.35
C SER A 130 -11.83 3.55 -12.71
N THR A 131 -12.11 2.24 -12.64
CA THR A 131 -13.31 1.72 -11.96
C THR A 131 -13.25 1.94 -10.45
N TYR A 132 -12.05 2.05 -9.89
CA TYR A 132 -11.78 2.20 -8.46
C TYR A 132 -11.46 3.65 -8.07
N ALA A 133 -11.43 4.56 -9.04
CA ALA A 133 -11.14 5.96 -8.80
C ALA A 133 -12.33 6.63 -8.11
N VAL A 134 -12.04 7.38 -7.05
CA VAL A 134 -13.01 8.14 -6.27
C VAL A 134 -12.50 9.56 -6.02
N PRO A 135 -13.40 10.52 -5.81
CA PRO A 135 -13.06 11.80 -5.21
C PRO A 135 -12.31 11.63 -3.87
N VAL A 136 -11.37 12.53 -3.57
CA VAL A 136 -10.52 12.42 -2.36
C VAL A 136 -11.34 12.53 -1.07
N ASP A 137 -12.48 13.22 -1.10
CA ASP A 137 -13.39 13.36 0.05
C ASP A 137 -14.22 12.09 0.34
N GLN A 138 -14.10 11.06 -0.50
CA GLN A 138 -14.72 9.74 -0.29
C GLN A 138 -13.74 8.67 0.22
N VAL A 139 -12.47 9.04 0.41
CA VAL A 139 -11.43 8.16 0.97
C VAL A 139 -11.42 8.24 2.50
#